data_AF-A0A7C4ZJF7-F1
#
_entry.id   AF-A0A7C4ZJF7-F1
#
_cell.length_a   1.000
_cell.length_b   1.000
_cell.length_c   1.000
_cell.angle_alpha   90.00
_cell.angle_beta   90.00
_cell.angle_gamma   90.00
#
_symmetry.space_group_name_H-M   'P 1'
#
loop_
_entity.id
_entity.type
_entity.pdbx_description
1 polymer ?
#
loop_
_entity_poly.entity_id
_entity_poly.type
_entity_poly.pdbx_seq_one_letter_code
_entity_poly.pdbx_strand_id
1 'polypeptide(L)'
;MPKGWINRRRFLIFIMFLQLIVYVTVFFDVQIARQVLGFFYLTFLPGLIILKLLKLNDLDVLETILFSVGLSVALLMIIGLLINDFGLLFGVSQPLSPVPLIIVLNSLILACSVLVYLKSENMKISSNEPTKMVSFSLLLLFLPILSIVGAMYVNAYENNLLLLFMIVVISLIFVVSILSTKLFPLKLYPLAVIMIAFSLLFHTTLVSNYLYTGDIHMEYFVFKSTKENAYWSSFFIDSRDTTYGRLNSMLSVTILPTIYSVILNMDGSWVFKLLYPSIFSLVPLALYKLWRKEIEARKAFIAAFLFMAYNVFYTEMLGLNRQMIGELFFALLLLVIFDKNMKSFNKMMCFMIFSIALITSHYSLAEIFLFFMSASFILLTILKHQSRNVT
;
A
#
# COMPACT_ATOMS: atom_id res chain seq x y z
N MET A 1 -13.56 -11.93 31.29
CA MET A 1 -13.60 -11.87 29.81
C MET A 1 -12.16 -11.93 29.29
N PRO A 2 -11.82 -12.79 28.32
CA PRO A 2 -10.47 -12.79 27.77
C PRO A 2 -10.22 -11.49 27.02
N LYS A 3 -9.09 -10.83 27.32
CA LYS A 3 -8.57 -9.68 26.56
C LYS A 3 -8.43 -10.11 25.09
N GLY A 4 -8.92 -9.29 24.15
CA GLY A 4 -8.72 -9.52 22.71
C GLY A 4 -9.98 -9.67 21.83
N TRP A 5 -11.20 -9.52 22.37
CA TRP A 5 -12.42 -9.63 21.56
C TRP A 5 -13.06 -8.25 21.32
N ILE A 6 -13.05 -7.75 20.08
CA ILE A 6 -13.94 -6.65 19.71
C ILE A 6 -15.34 -7.24 19.49
N ASN A 7 -16.30 -6.77 20.30
CA ASN A 7 -17.71 -7.07 20.13
C ASN A 7 -18.16 -6.62 18.72
N ARG A 8 -18.89 -7.47 17.99
CA ARG A 8 -19.44 -7.23 16.64
C ARG A 8 -20.16 -5.88 16.56
N ARG A 9 -20.93 -5.56 17.60
CA ARG A 9 -21.62 -4.27 17.73
C ARG A 9 -20.66 -3.10 17.89
N ARG A 10 -19.58 -3.25 18.68
CA ARG A 10 -18.55 -2.21 18.85
C ARG A 10 -17.79 -1.95 17.55
N PHE A 11 -17.53 -2.98 16.75
CA PHE A 11 -16.89 -2.81 15.45
C PHE A 11 -17.75 -2.01 14.47
N LEU A 12 -19.05 -2.34 14.36
CA LEU A 12 -19.97 -1.59 13.50
C LEU A 12 -20.12 -0.13 13.96
N ILE A 13 -20.29 0.10 15.26
CA ILE A 13 -20.36 1.46 15.84
C ILE A 13 -19.07 2.23 15.54
N PHE A 14 -17.90 1.60 15.66
CA PHE A 14 -16.62 2.23 15.34
C PHE A 14 -16.54 2.65 13.86
N ILE A 15 -17.00 1.80 12.93
CA ILE A 15 -17.04 2.14 11.50
C ILE A 15 -18.00 3.31 11.25
N MET A 16 -19.21 3.26 11.80
CA MET A 16 -20.19 4.34 11.64
C MET A 16 -19.66 5.67 12.19
N PHE A 17 -19.00 5.64 13.33
CA PHE A 17 -18.35 6.81 13.92
C PHE A 17 -17.23 7.35 13.02
N LEU A 18 -16.39 6.48 12.49
CA LEU A 18 -15.31 6.87 11.58
C LEU A 18 -15.87 7.45 10.27
N GLN A 19 -16.93 6.86 9.71
CA GLN A 19 -17.64 7.40 8.54
C GLN A 19 -18.24 8.77 8.80
N LEU A 20 -18.85 8.97 9.97
CA LEU A 20 -19.37 10.27 10.38
C LEU A 20 -18.25 11.31 10.45
N ILE A 21 -17.10 10.97 11.04
CA ILE A 21 -15.93 11.87 11.09
C ILE A 21 -15.43 12.18 9.68
N VAL A 22 -15.34 11.19 8.79
CA VAL A 22 -14.92 11.41 7.40
C VAL A 22 -15.89 12.36 6.69
N TYR A 23 -17.21 12.17 6.85
CA TYR A 23 -18.20 13.12 6.33
C TYR A 23 -18.01 14.54 6.89
N VAL A 24 -17.88 14.68 8.21
CA VAL A 24 -17.67 15.99 8.85
C VAL A 24 -16.40 16.66 8.33
N THR A 25 -15.27 15.95 8.34
CA THR A 25 -13.99 16.53 7.89
C THR A 25 -13.98 16.91 6.41
N VAL A 26 -14.69 16.18 5.55
CA VAL A 26 -14.80 16.48 4.11
C VAL A 26 -15.78 17.62 3.83
N PHE A 27 -16.96 17.63 4.47
CA PHE A 27 -17.96 18.68 4.24
C PHE A 27 -17.63 20.02 4.89
N PHE A 28 -16.97 20.01 6.06
CA PHE A 28 -16.51 21.23 6.75
C PHE A 28 -15.07 21.62 6.40
N ASP A 29 -14.42 20.89 5.49
CA ASP A 29 -13.05 21.10 5.02
C ASP A 29 -12.00 21.31 6.15
N VAL A 30 -12.03 20.44 7.16
CA VAL A 30 -11.07 20.49 8.28
C VAL A 30 -9.72 19.93 7.83
N GLN A 31 -8.92 20.75 7.14
CA GLN A 31 -7.78 20.36 6.30
C GLN A 31 -6.86 19.26 6.87
N ILE A 32 -6.20 19.48 8.02
CA ILE A 32 -5.23 18.51 8.57
C ILE A 32 -5.94 17.21 9.00
N ALA A 33 -7.11 17.33 9.66
CA ALA A 33 -7.87 16.17 10.09
C ALA A 33 -8.38 15.36 8.89
N ARG A 34 -8.86 16.05 7.84
CA ARG A 34 -9.33 15.48 6.57
C ARG A 34 -8.21 14.69 5.89
N GLN A 35 -7.01 15.24 5.83
CA GLN A 35 -5.85 14.59 5.20
C GLN A 35 -5.39 13.36 5.98
N VAL A 36 -5.16 13.49 7.30
CA VAL A 36 -4.64 12.39 8.13
C VAL A 36 -5.68 11.29 8.28
N LEU A 37 -6.90 11.63 8.70
CA LEU A 37 -7.96 10.63 8.92
C LEU A 37 -8.43 10.02 7.60
N GLY A 38 -8.57 10.82 6.55
CA GLY A 38 -8.93 10.32 5.23
C GLY A 38 -7.88 9.38 4.65
N PHE A 39 -6.58 9.67 4.83
CA PHE A 39 -5.50 8.76 4.41
C PHE A 39 -5.63 7.41 5.11
N PHE A 40 -5.68 7.38 6.44
CA PHE A 40 -5.83 6.12 7.17
C PHE A 40 -7.15 5.39 6.85
N TYR A 41 -8.23 6.15 6.66
CA TYR A 41 -9.52 5.61 6.26
C TYR A 41 -9.42 4.89 4.92
N LEU A 42 -8.95 5.58 3.87
CA LEU A 42 -8.87 5.03 2.51
C LEU A 42 -7.82 3.92 2.40
N THR A 43 -6.67 4.04 3.05
CA THR A 43 -5.56 3.09 2.92
C THR A 43 -5.76 1.81 3.71
N PHE A 44 -6.50 1.82 4.82
CA PHE A 44 -6.64 0.63 5.69
C PHE A 44 -8.06 0.10 5.79
N LEU A 45 -9.06 0.96 6.01
CA LEU A 45 -10.37 0.50 6.45
C LEU A 45 -11.08 -0.43 5.44
N PRO A 46 -11.15 -0.11 4.13
CA PRO A 46 -11.83 -0.96 3.17
C PRO A 46 -11.26 -2.38 3.16
N GLY A 47 -9.93 -2.50 3.13
CA GLY A 47 -9.23 -3.78 3.17
C GLY A 47 -9.41 -4.54 4.47
N LEU A 48 -9.41 -3.87 5.64
CA LEU A 48 -9.76 -4.51 6.91
C LEU A 48 -11.16 -5.13 6.89
N ILE A 49 -12.13 -4.47 6.24
CA ILE A 49 -13.49 -4.99 6.11
C ILE A 49 -13.52 -6.20 5.17
N ILE A 50 -12.81 -6.15 4.03
CA ILE A 50 -12.69 -7.29 3.11
C ILE A 50 -12.03 -8.50 3.80
N LEU A 51 -10.94 -8.28 4.55
CA LEU A 51 -10.28 -9.32 5.34
C LEU A 51 -11.28 -10.03 6.27
N LYS A 52 -12.15 -9.26 6.93
CA LYS A 52 -13.20 -9.79 7.81
C LYS A 52 -14.30 -10.52 7.04
N LEU A 53 -14.73 -10.02 5.88
CA LEU A 53 -15.73 -10.69 5.04
C LEU A 53 -15.25 -12.07 4.56
N LEU A 54 -13.96 -12.17 4.22
CA LEU A 54 -13.27 -13.39 3.82
C LEU A 54 -12.89 -14.30 5.01
N LYS A 55 -13.13 -13.86 6.26
CA LYS A 55 -12.77 -14.60 7.49
C LYS A 55 -11.29 -15.02 7.51
N LEU A 56 -10.40 -14.12 7.09
CA LEU A 56 -8.95 -14.30 7.16
C LEU A 56 -8.45 -14.10 8.60
N ASN A 57 -8.82 -15.04 9.49
CA ASN A 57 -8.58 -14.93 10.93
C ASN A 57 -7.19 -15.43 11.37
N ASP A 58 -6.50 -16.17 10.51
CA ASP A 58 -5.24 -16.85 10.84
C ASP A 58 -4.00 -16.04 10.39
N LEU A 59 -4.21 -14.81 9.90
CA LEU A 59 -3.13 -13.90 9.51
C LEU A 59 -2.42 -13.34 10.74
N ASP A 60 -1.10 -13.20 10.65
CA ASP A 60 -0.37 -12.45 11.67
C ASP A 60 -0.57 -10.93 11.52
N VAL A 61 -0.03 -10.14 12.45
CA VAL A 61 -0.19 -8.67 12.44
C VAL A 61 0.39 -8.04 11.17
N LEU A 62 1.52 -8.57 10.66
CA LEU A 62 2.18 -8.01 9.47
C LEU A 62 1.38 -8.33 8.21
N GLU A 63 0.94 -9.58 8.06
CA GLU A 63 0.03 -10.00 6.98
C GLU A 63 -1.27 -9.22 7.04
N THR A 64 -1.84 -8.98 8.23
CA THR A 64 -3.06 -8.17 8.37
C THR A 64 -2.84 -6.75 7.84
N ILE A 65 -1.73 -6.10 8.20
CA ILE A 65 -1.39 -4.75 7.70
C ILE A 65 -1.21 -4.77 6.18
N LEU A 66 -0.36 -5.67 5.67
CA LEU A 66 -0.01 -5.75 4.25
C LEU A 66 -1.24 -6.04 3.37
N PHE A 67 -2.03 -7.05 3.73
CA PHE A 67 -3.24 -7.39 2.99
C PHE A 67 -4.31 -6.33 3.14
N SER A 68 -4.42 -5.67 4.30
CA SER A 68 -5.35 -4.57 4.49
C SER A 68 -5.05 -3.41 3.56
N VAL A 69 -3.78 -3.02 3.43
CA VAL A 69 -3.39 -1.95 2.51
C VAL A 69 -3.59 -2.38 1.07
N GLY A 70 -3.09 -3.56 0.69
CA GLY A 70 -3.27 -4.10 -0.65
C GLY A 70 -4.74 -4.19 -1.09
N LEU A 71 -5.61 -4.76 -0.24
CA LEU A 71 -7.03 -4.89 -0.55
C LEU A 71 -7.71 -3.52 -0.60
N SER A 72 -7.32 -2.55 0.23
CA SER A 72 -7.87 -1.19 0.15
C SER A 72 -7.49 -0.52 -1.16
N VAL A 73 -6.20 -0.53 -1.52
CA VAL A 73 -5.72 0.08 -2.77
C VAL A 73 -6.37 -0.58 -3.99
N ALA A 74 -6.45 -1.91 -4.02
CA ALA A 74 -7.13 -2.65 -5.09
C ALA A 74 -8.61 -2.27 -5.18
N LEU A 75 -9.30 -2.21 -4.04
CA LEU A 75 -10.71 -1.86 -3.98
C LEU A 75 -10.96 -0.42 -4.45
N LEU A 76 -10.12 0.54 -4.06
CA LEU A 76 -10.24 1.93 -4.51
C LEU A 76 -10.09 2.07 -6.03
N MET A 77 -9.14 1.35 -6.64
CA MET A 77 -8.99 1.33 -8.10
C MET A 77 -10.21 0.73 -8.78
N ILE A 78 -10.66 -0.45 -8.33
CA ILE A 78 -11.80 -1.16 -8.94
C ILE A 78 -13.10 -0.36 -8.74
N ILE A 79 -13.43 0.04 -7.51
CA ILE A 79 -14.64 0.81 -7.23
C ILE A 79 -14.58 2.16 -7.92
N GLY A 80 -13.43 2.83 -7.95
CA GLY A 80 -13.31 4.12 -8.64
C GLY A 80 -13.63 4.02 -10.13
N LEU A 81 -13.17 2.95 -10.80
CA LEU A 81 -13.55 2.67 -12.19
C LEU A 81 -15.05 2.40 -12.32
N LEU A 82 -15.64 1.60 -11.41
CA LEU A 82 -17.08 1.34 -11.45
C LEU A 82 -17.91 2.61 -11.21
N ILE A 83 -17.50 3.47 -10.28
CA ILE A 83 -18.15 4.77 -10.03
C ILE A 83 -18.07 5.63 -11.30
N ASN A 84 -16.91 5.66 -11.94
CA ASN A 84 -16.71 6.39 -13.18
C ASN A 84 -17.69 5.93 -14.27
N ASP A 85 -17.63 4.65 -14.62
CA ASP A 85 -18.35 4.12 -15.77
C ASP A 85 -19.86 4.09 -15.53
N PHE A 86 -20.31 3.59 -14.37
CA PHE A 86 -21.73 3.60 -14.04
C PHE A 86 -22.27 5.01 -13.81
N GLY A 87 -21.48 5.89 -13.18
CA GLY A 87 -21.90 7.27 -12.98
C GLY A 87 -22.23 7.97 -14.30
N LEU A 88 -21.36 7.85 -15.30
CA LEU A 88 -21.61 8.37 -16.64
C LEU A 88 -22.83 7.73 -17.30
N LEU A 89 -23.01 6.41 -17.18
CA LEU A 89 -24.19 5.70 -17.71
C LEU A 89 -25.51 6.17 -17.07
N PHE A 90 -25.50 6.55 -15.80
CA PHE A 90 -26.66 7.09 -15.09
C PHE A 90 -26.80 8.63 -15.19
N GLY A 91 -26.02 9.27 -16.07
CA GLY A 91 -26.12 10.72 -16.34
C GLY A 91 -25.42 11.61 -15.32
N VAL A 92 -24.59 11.05 -14.43
CA VAL A 92 -23.72 11.83 -13.54
C VAL A 92 -22.51 12.30 -14.35
N SER A 93 -22.45 13.58 -14.68
CA SER A 93 -21.39 14.16 -15.52
C SER A 93 -20.01 14.23 -14.85
N GLN A 94 -19.95 14.25 -13.51
CA GLN A 94 -18.71 14.34 -12.73
C GLN A 94 -18.67 13.25 -11.64
N PRO A 95 -18.61 11.96 -12.01
CA PRO A 95 -18.67 10.84 -11.08
C PRO A 95 -17.50 10.77 -10.09
N LEU A 96 -16.33 11.32 -10.44
CA LEU A 96 -15.15 11.35 -9.57
C LEU A 96 -15.04 12.66 -8.77
N SER A 97 -16.09 13.48 -8.73
CA SER A 97 -16.15 14.63 -7.83
C SER A 97 -16.33 14.17 -6.36
N PRO A 98 -16.10 15.06 -5.35
CA PRO A 98 -16.07 14.63 -3.95
C PRO A 98 -17.37 13.98 -3.47
N VAL A 99 -18.53 14.51 -3.89
CA VAL A 99 -19.83 14.10 -3.37
C VAL A 99 -20.24 12.69 -3.85
N PRO A 100 -20.22 12.36 -5.15
CA PRO A 100 -20.49 10.98 -5.58
C PRO A 100 -19.50 9.97 -5.00
N LEU A 101 -18.20 10.30 -4.99
CA LEU A 101 -17.17 9.42 -4.43
C LEU A 101 -17.43 9.08 -2.96
N ILE A 102 -17.63 10.08 -2.11
CA ILE A 102 -17.80 9.85 -0.67
C ILE A 102 -19.10 9.10 -0.37
N ILE A 103 -20.18 9.38 -1.12
CA ILE A 103 -21.47 8.69 -0.96
C ILE A 103 -21.32 7.22 -1.31
N VAL A 104 -20.78 6.90 -2.49
CA VAL A 104 -20.68 5.50 -2.94
C VAL A 104 -19.69 4.72 -2.09
N LEU A 105 -18.51 5.27 -1.80
CA LEU A 105 -17.50 4.59 -0.98
C LEU A 105 -18.02 4.32 0.44
N ASN A 106 -18.63 5.30 1.12
CA ASN A 106 -19.15 5.09 2.46
C ASN A 106 -20.35 4.14 2.47
N SER A 107 -21.22 4.21 1.45
CA SER A 107 -22.35 3.27 1.32
C SER A 107 -21.86 1.83 1.15
N LEU A 108 -20.84 1.61 0.31
CA LEU A 108 -20.25 0.29 0.12
C LEU A 108 -19.54 -0.22 1.38
N ILE A 109 -18.73 0.62 2.02
CA ILE A 109 -18.06 0.30 3.29
C ILE A 109 -19.09 -0.05 4.37
N LEU A 110 -20.18 0.71 4.46
CA LEU A 110 -21.27 0.45 5.39
C LEU A 110 -21.96 -0.87 5.09
N ALA A 111 -22.35 -1.12 3.83
CA ALA A 111 -22.97 -2.37 3.41
C ALA A 111 -22.08 -3.58 3.72
N CYS A 112 -20.80 -3.51 3.36
CA CYS A 112 -19.81 -4.54 3.69
C CYS A 112 -19.68 -4.74 5.21
N SER A 113 -19.68 -3.66 6.00
CA SER A 113 -19.60 -3.74 7.47
C SER A 113 -20.84 -4.40 8.09
N VAL A 114 -22.03 -4.13 7.55
CA VAL A 114 -23.29 -4.77 7.96
C VAL A 114 -23.24 -6.26 7.61
N LEU A 115 -22.74 -6.63 6.42
CA LEU A 115 -22.53 -8.04 6.07
C LEU A 115 -21.55 -8.74 7.00
N VAL A 116 -20.47 -8.07 7.44
CA VAL A 116 -19.58 -8.60 8.48
C VAL A 116 -20.33 -8.80 9.80
N TYR A 117 -21.15 -7.83 10.21
CA TYR A 117 -21.95 -7.91 11.43
C TYR A 117 -22.90 -9.11 11.42
N LEU A 118 -23.62 -9.32 10.30
CA LEU A 118 -24.57 -10.42 10.13
C LEU A 118 -23.90 -11.80 10.04
N LYS A 119 -22.70 -11.89 9.45
CA LYS A 119 -22.00 -13.16 9.19
C LYS A 119 -21.07 -13.62 10.31
N SER A 120 -20.59 -12.71 11.16
CA SER A 120 -19.52 -13.02 12.11
C SER A 120 -20.04 -13.69 13.38
N GLU A 121 -19.36 -14.73 13.87
CA GLU A 121 -19.31 -15.10 15.29
C GLU A 121 -18.31 -14.18 16.02
N ASN A 122 -18.25 -14.21 17.37
CA ASN A 122 -17.42 -13.29 18.15
C ASN A 122 -15.96 -13.29 17.66
N MET A 123 -15.27 -12.15 17.70
CA MET A 123 -13.97 -11.97 17.06
C MET A 123 -12.78 -12.25 17.98
N LYS A 124 -11.80 -13.02 17.52
CA LYS A 124 -10.44 -12.98 18.07
C LYS A 124 -9.65 -11.91 17.33
N ILE A 125 -9.28 -10.83 18.03
CA ILE A 125 -8.14 -10.03 17.62
C ILE A 125 -6.97 -10.60 18.42
N SER A 126 -5.88 -10.91 17.72
CA SER A 126 -4.61 -11.22 18.36
C SER A 126 -4.16 -9.99 19.15
N SER A 127 -4.54 -9.93 20.43
CA SER A 127 -4.01 -8.96 21.35
C SER A 127 -2.65 -9.46 21.78
N ASN A 128 -1.61 -9.02 21.06
CA ASN A 128 -0.29 -9.08 21.65
C ASN A 128 -0.30 -8.17 22.88
N GLU A 129 0.20 -8.69 24.01
CA GLU A 129 0.43 -7.86 25.18
C GLU A 129 1.31 -6.67 24.79
N PRO A 130 1.09 -5.48 25.39
CA PRO A 130 1.94 -4.33 25.16
C PRO A 130 3.38 -4.72 25.54
N THR A 131 4.19 -4.99 24.52
CA THR A 131 5.62 -5.24 24.70
C THR A 131 6.22 -4.00 25.32
N LYS A 132 6.94 -4.15 26.44
CA LYS A 132 7.77 -3.08 27.01
C LYS A 132 8.51 -2.39 25.87
N MET A 133 8.28 -1.09 25.69
CA MET A 133 8.98 -0.30 24.71
C MET A 133 10.48 -0.41 25.01
N VAL A 134 11.21 -1.06 24.11
CA VAL A 134 12.67 -1.10 24.16
C VAL A 134 13.15 0.25 23.64
N SER A 135 14.21 0.82 24.21
CA SER A 135 14.77 2.12 23.81
C SER A 135 14.97 2.26 22.28
N PHE A 136 15.30 1.16 21.60
CA PHE A 136 15.45 1.12 20.14
C PHE A 136 14.14 1.30 19.37
N SER A 137 12.98 0.95 19.92
CA SER A 137 11.68 1.21 19.27
C SER A 137 11.43 2.70 19.09
N LEU A 138 11.78 3.51 20.10
CA LEU A 138 11.66 4.97 20.02
C LEU A 138 12.64 5.55 19.01
N LEU A 139 13.88 5.05 18.99
CA LEU A 139 14.89 5.46 18.00
C LEU A 139 14.41 5.18 16.56
N LEU A 140 13.82 4.00 16.31
CA LEU A 140 13.27 3.65 15.00
C LEU A 140 12.11 4.56 14.59
N LEU A 141 11.22 4.89 15.52
CA LEU A 141 10.10 5.81 15.26
C LEU A 141 10.57 7.25 15.00
N PHE A 142 11.75 7.62 15.50
CA PHE A 142 12.34 8.94 15.25
C PHE A 142 12.97 9.08 13.86
N LEU A 143 13.38 7.98 13.22
CA LEU A 143 14.03 8.02 11.90
C LEU A 143 13.17 8.71 10.82
N PRO A 144 11.87 8.38 10.64
CA PRO A 144 11.01 9.09 9.69
C PRO A 144 10.91 10.59 9.97
N ILE A 145 10.85 10.97 11.26
CA ILE A 145 10.75 12.38 11.66
C ILE A 145 12.02 13.11 11.26
N LEU A 146 13.19 12.52 11.54
CA LEU A 146 14.48 13.06 11.15
C LEU A 146 14.62 13.20 9.63
N SER A 147 14.12 12.22 8.87
CA SER A 147 14.09 12.24 7.40
C SER A 147 13.23 13.39 6.86
N ILE A 148 12.00 13.54 7.35
CA ILE A 148 11.08 14.61 6.92
C ILE A 148 11.66 15.98 7.28
N VAL A 149 12.07 16.18 8.53
CA VAL A 149 12.64 17.46 9.00
C VAL A 149 13.93 17.78 8.24
N GLY A 150 14.80 16.78 8.02
CA GLY A 150 16.04 16.96 7.28
C GLY A 150 15.78 17.33 5.81
N ALA A 151 14.81 16.70 5.15
CA ALA A 151 14.46 17.03 3.76
C ALA A 151 13.88 18.44 3.64
N MET A 152 13.02 18.86 4.58
CA MET A 152 12.54 20.24 4.66
C MET A 152 13.67 21.23 4.92
N TYR A 153 14.66 20.85 5.76
CA TYR A 153 15.83 21.68 6.04
C TYR A 153 16.72 21.87 4.80
N VAL A 154 16.89 20.82 3.98
CA VAL A 154 17.57 20.95 2.68
C VAL A 154 16.78 21.89 1.77
N ASN A 155 15.46 21.75 1.69
CA ASN A 155 14.63 22.60 0.84
C ASN A 155 14.75 24.09 1.20
N ALA A 156 14.82 24.40 2.49
CA ALA A 156 14.83 25.78 2.99
C ALA A 156 16.23 26.40 3.08
N TYR A 157 17.26 25.61 3.35
CA TYR A 157 18.60 26.10 3.70
C TYR A 157 19.75 25.46 2.90
N GLU A 158 19.44 24.62 1.92
CA GLU A 158 20.41 23.91 1.06
C GLU A 158 21.43 23.06 1.84
N ASN A 159 21.09 22.69 3.07
CA ASN A 159 21.98 21.98 3.99
C ASN A 159 21.49 20.56 4.26
N ASN A 160 22.30 19.57 3.88
CA ASN A 160 21.98 18.13 3.97
C ASN A 160 22.56 17.43 5.21
N LEU A 161 23.11 18.17 6.19
CA LEU A 161 23.77 17.59 7.35
C LEU A 161 22.84 16.67 8.17
N LEU A 162 21.57 17.04 8.35
CA LEU A 162 20.59 16.20 9.05
C LEU A 162 20.32 14.88 8.32
N LEU A 163 20.28 14.90 6.98
CA LEU A 163 20.07 13.69 6.18
C LEU A 163 21.31 12.79 6.16
N LEU A 164 22.51 13.37 6.08
CA LEU A 164 23.76 12.62 6.23
C LEU A 164 23.84 11.94 7.60
N PHE A 165 23.47 12.67 8.66
CA PHE A 165 23.37 12.11 10.00
C PHE A 165 22.35 10.96 10.06
N MET A 166 21.17 11.11 9.46
CA MET A 166 20.18 10.03 9.36
C MET A 166 20.74 8.78 8.67
N ILE A 167 21.46 8.91 7.55
CA ILE A 167 22.08 7.77 6.84
C ILE A 167 23.07 7.06 7.77
N VAL A 168 23.94 7.81 8.47
CA VAL A 168 24.87 7.23 9.45
C VAL A 168 24.13 6.47 10.55
N VAL A 169 23.04 7.03 11.08
CA VAL A 169 22.22 6.36 12.10
C VAL A 169 21.58 5.08 11.56
N ILE A 170 21.08 5.06 10.32
CA ILE A 170 20.54 3.85 9.67
C ILE A 170 21.63 2.78 9.54
N SER A 171 22.83 3.14 9.08
CA SER A 171 23.96 2.20 8.98
C SER A 171 24.36 1.63 10.34
N LEU A 172 24.41 2.47 11.39
CA LEU A 172 24.71 2.02 12.76
C LEU A 172 23.61 1.09 13.30
N ILE A 173 22.33 1.41 13.07
CA ILE A 173 21.22 0.54 13.46
C ILE A 173 21.34 -0.82 12.76
N PHE A 174 21.65 -0.84 11.46
CA PHE A 174 21.88 -2.08 10.72
C PHE A 174 23.01 -2.91 11.36
N VAL A 175 24.19 -2.31 11.60
CA VAL A 175 25.32 -3.01 12.22
C VAL A 175 24.96 -3.55 13.61
N VAL A 176 24.35 -2.73 14.48
CA VAL A 176 23.94 -3.15 15.83
C VAL A 176 22.91 -4.27 15.78
N SER A 177 21.94 -4.18 14.84
CA SER A 177 20.89 -5.18 14.68
C SER A 177 21.40 -6.57 14.26
N ILE A 178 22.56 -6.61 13.61
CA ILE A 178 23.25 -7.82 13.19
C ILE A 178 24.16 -8.35 14.30
N LEU A 179 24.93 -7.47 14.95
CA LEU A 179 25.97 -7.88 15.90
C LEU A 179 25.40 -8.28 17.28
N SER A 180 24.28 -7.71 17.71
CA SER A 180 23.76 -7.95 19.07
C SER A 180 22.24 -8.11 19.10
N THR A 181 21.80 -9.37 19.22
CA THR A 181 20.39 -9.71 19.47
C THR A 181 19.93 -9.33 20.88
N LYS A 182 20.87 -9.07 21.80
CA LYS A 182 20.60 -8.58 23.16
C LYS A 182 20.18 -7.11 23.15
N LEU A 183 20.89 -6.27 22.38
CA LEU A 183 20.55 -4.86 22.23
C LEU A 183 19.37 -4.66 21.27
N PHE A 184 19.33 -5.47 20.21
CA PHE A 184 18.32 -5.38 19.17
C PHE A 184 17.58 -6.71 19.00
N PRO A 185 16.48 -6.93 19.75
CA PRO A 185 15.72 -8.17 19.66
C PRO A 185 15.12 -8.39 18.27
N LEU A 186 15.03 -9.65 17.83
CA LEU A 186 14.47 -10.05 16.53
C LEU A 186 13.03 -9.54 16.29
N LYS A 187 12.29 -9.24 17.38
CA LYS A 187 10.93 -8.66 17.32
C LYS A 187 10.91 -7.25 16.72
N LEU A 188 12.03 -6.53 16.73
CA LEU A 188 12.15 -5.18 16.19
C LEU A 188 12.45 -5.16 14.68
N TYR A 189 12.87 -6.27 14.06
CA TYR A 189 13.20 -6.30 12.63
C TYR A 189 12.05 -5.82 11.72
N PRO A 190 10.78 -6.23 11.90
CA PRO A 190 9.70 -5.70 11.07
C PRO A 190 9.55 -4.18 11.18
N LEU A 191 9.64 -3.64 12.41
CA LEU A 191 9.57 -2.20 12.66
C LEU A 191 10.77 -1.48 12.03
N ALA A 192 11.97 -2.06 12.13
CA ALA A 192 13.16 -1.50 11.54
C ALA A 192 13.06 -1.42 10.01
N VAL A 193 12.59 -2.50 9.37
CA VAL A 193 12.39 -2.53 7.91
C VAL A 193 11.47 -1.41 7.45
N ILE A 194 10.28 -1.28 8.04
CA ILE A 194 9.33 -0.26 7.61
C ILE A 194 9.81 1.17 7.93
N MET A 195 10.42 1.41 9.10
CA MET A 195 10.89 2.74 9.47
C MET A 195 12.10 3.17 8.64
N ILE A 196 13.02 2.25 8.33
CA ILE A 196 14.16 2.52 7.43
C ILE A 196 13.65 2.76 6.00
N ALA A 197 12.75 1.91 5.49
CA ALA A 197 12.14 2.09 4.16
C ALA A 197 11.50 3.47 4.04
N PHE A 198 10.66 3.84 5.01
CA PHE A 198 10.01 5.14 5.05
C PHE A 198 11.04 6.27 5.10
N SER A 199 12.02 6.19 6.01
CA SER A 199 13.04 7.24 6.13
C SER A 199 13.85 7.41 4.85
N LEU A 200 14.20 6.31 4.17
CA LEU A 200 14.93 6.35 2.91
C LEU A 200 14.09 6.94 1.78
N LEU A 201 12.81 6.58 1.65
CA LEU A 201 11.99 7.16 0.58
C LEU A 201 11.71 8.66 0.81
N PHE A 202 11.44 9.03 2.06
CA PHE A 202 11.07 10.40 2.42
C PHE A 202 12.25 11.38 2.41
N HIS A 203 13.50 10.89 2.57
CA HIS A 203 14.66 11.77 2.57
C HIS A 203 14.95 12.37 1.21
N THR A 204 14.51 11.72 0.13
CA THR A 204 14.70 12.19 -1.24
C THR A 204 13.45 12.91 -1.76
N THR A 205 12.27 12.31 -1.59
CA THR A 205 11.04 12.85 -2.19
C THR A 205 10.67 14.24 -1.66
N LEU A 206 10.99 14.55 -0.40
CA LEU A 206 10.62 15.82 0.23
C LEU A 206 11.66 16.94 0.08
N VAL A 207 12.79 16.70 -0.58
CA VAL A 207 13.86 17.70 -0.74
C VAL A 207 13.45 18.86 -1.64
N SER A 208 12.59 18.63 -2.62
CA SER A 208 12.08 19.64 -3.54
C SER A 208 10.61 19.93 -3.31
N ASN A 209 10.15 21.15 -3.58
CA ASN A 209 8.72 21.47 -3.62
C ASN A 209 8.04 20.89 -4.87
N TYR A 210 8.83 20.51 -5.88
CA TYR A 210 8.34 20.01 -7.15
C TYR A 210 8.48 18.49 -7.23
N LEU A 211 7.63 17.88 -8.06
CA LEU A 211 7.88 16.52 -8.54
C LEU A 211 9.16 16.54 -9.37
N TYR A 212 9.99 15.55 -9.16
CA TYR A 212 11.29 15.44 -9.81
C TYR A 212 11.55 14.00 -10.21
N THR A 213 12.19 13.81 -11.36
CA THR A 213 12.68 12.56 -11.97
C THR A 213 11.69 11.74 -12.81
N GLY A 214 12.23 10.92 -13.71
CA GLY A 214 11.55 9.81 -14.37
C GLY A 214 10.22 10.14 -15.06
N ASP A 215 9.32 9.15 -15.02
CA ASP A 215 8.02 9.20 -15.69
C ASP A 215 6.97 9.97 -14.89
N ILE A 216 7.29 10.41 -13.67
CA ILE A 216 6.33 11.00 -12.73
C ILE A 216 5.58 12.20 -13.32
N HIS A 217 6.21 12.94 -14.23
CA HIS A 217 5.61 14.09 -14.90
C HIS A 217 4.48 13.68 -15.84
N MET A 218 4.67 12.58 -16.58
CA MET A 218 3.66 12.03 -17.48
C MET A 218 2.54 11.36 -16.67
N GLU A 219 2.88 10.64 -15.60
CA GLU A 219 1.91 10.07 -14.67
C GLU A 219 1.08 11.16 -13.99
N TYR A 220 1.71 12.28 -13.61
CA TYR A 220 1.02 13.43 -13.05
C TYR A 220 0.07 14.07 -14.06
N PHE A 221 0.45 14.13 -15.34
CA PHE A 221 -0.41 14.67 -16.38
C PHE A 221 -1.70 13.85 -16.56
N VAL A 222 -1.62 12.52 -16.63
CA VAL A 222 -2.83 11.66 -16.76
C VAL A 222 -3.69 11.68 -15.50
N PHE A 223 -3.07 11.74 -14.32
CA PHE A 223 -3.78 12.02 -13.06
C PHE A 223 -4.53 13.35 -13.13
N LYS A 224 -3.83 14.44 -13.49
CA LYS A 224 -4.41 15.78 -13.50
C LYS A 224 -5.55 15.88 -14.50
N SER A 225 -5.41 15.29 -15.69
CA SER A 225 -6.49 15.19 -16.68
C SER A 225 -7.73 14.50 -16.09
N THR A 226 -7.55 13.37 -15.41
CA THR A 226 -8.66 12.64 -14.74
C THR A 226 -9.32 13.48 -13.64
N LYS A 227 -8.51 14.15 -12.81
CA LYS A 227 -8.98 14.97 -11.69
C LYS A 227 -9.76 16.19 -12.17
N GLU A 228 -9.21 16.96 -13.10
CA GLU A 228 -9.83 18.21 -13.59
C GLU A 228 -11.12 17.94 -14.36
N ASN A 229 -11.18 16.84 -15.11
CA ASN A 229 -12.42 16.41 -15.78
C ASN A 229 -13.45 15.82 -14.79
N ALA A 230 -13.02 15.40 -13.60
CA ALA A 230 -13.82 14.65 -12.64
C ALA A 230 -14.45 13.36 -13.21
N TYR A 231 -13.84 12.82 -14.25
CA TYR A 231 -14.08 11.48 -14.81
C TYR A 231 -12.82 10.99 -15.53
N TRP A 232 -12.69 9.67 -15.61
CA TRP A 232 -11.70 8.99 -16.42
C TRP A 232 -12.32 8.57 -17.75
N SER A 233 -11.55 8.66 -18.83
CA SER A 233 -11.96 8.25 -20.18
C SER A 233 -10.93 7.31 -20.79
N SER A 234 -11.39 6.24 -21.43
CA SER A 234 -10.53 5.36 -22.23
C SER A 234 -10.09 6.02 -23.54
N PHE A 235 -10.85 7.00 -24.03
CA PHE A 235 -10.45 7.85 -25.15
C PHE A 235 -9.65 9.04 -24.61
N PHE A 236 -8.34 9.03 -24.82
CA PHE A 236 -7.43 10.06 -24.35
C PHE A 236 -7.07 11.07 -25.45
N ILE A 237 -6.94 12.34 -25.07
CA ILE A 237 -6.93 13.52 -25.96
C ILE A 237 -5.78 13.53 -26.97
N ASP A 238 -4.64 12.89 -26.67
CA ASP A 238 -3.52 12.79 -27.61
C ASP A 238 -3.42 11.39 -28.22
N SER A 239 -4.15 11.17 -29.32
CA SER A 239 -4.15 9.91 -30.05
C SER A 239 -2.85 9.63 -30.82
N ARG A 240 -1.85 10.54 -30.76
CA ARG A 240 -0.60 10.44 -31.52
C ARG A 240 0.57 9.86 -30.73
N ASP A 241 0.48 9.84 -29.39
CA ASP A 241 1.51 9.25 -28.54
C ASP A 241 0.94 8.08 -27.70
N THR A 242 1.34 6.87 -28.08
CA THR A 242 0.95 5.63 -27.38
C THR A 242 1.39 5.60 -25.91
N THR A 243 2.37 6.41 -25.53
CA THR A 243 2.91 6.48 -24.16
C THR A 243 1.85 6.97 -23.18
N TYR A 244 1.20 8.10 -23.47
CA TYR A 244 0.13 8.62 -22.61
C TYR A 244 -1.08 7.69 -22.57
N GLY A 245 -1.42 7.02 -23.68
CA GLY A 245 -2.46 6.00 -23.70
C GLY A 245 -2.18 4.83 -22.75
N ARG A 246 -0.93 4.36 -22.71
CA ARG A 246 -0.47 3.30 -21.79
C ARG A 246 -0.49 3.75 -20.32
N LEU A 247 -0.17 5.00 -20.03
CA LEU A 247 -0.23 5.54 -18.67
C LEU A 247 -1.68 5.77 -18.24
N ASN A 248 -2.52 6.27 -19.15
CA ASN A 248 -3.93 6.54 -18.87
C ASN A 248 -4.72 5.27 -18.52
N SER A 249 -4.33 4.11 -19.05
CA SER A 249 -4.97 2.82 -18.70
C SER A 249 -4.56 2.29 -17.32
N MET A 250 -3.56 2.88 -16.66
CA MET A 250 -3.13 2.46 -15.33
C MET A 250 -3.92 3.21 -14.24
N LEU A 251 -4.88 2.51 -13.63
CA LEU A 251 -5.73 3.03 -12.54
C LEU A 251 -4.90 3.49 -11.33
N SER A 252 -3.71 2.92 -11.15
CA SER A 252 -2.76 3.28 -10.09
C SER A 252 -2.28 4.73 -10.19
N VAL A 253 -2.31 5.35 -11.38
CA VAL A 253 -1.87 6.74 -11.62
C VAL A 253 -2.97 7.64 -12.19
N THR A 254 -4.18 7.12 -12.40
CA THR A 254 -5.35 7.93 -12.82
C THR A 254 -6.38 8.00 -11.69
N ILE A 255 -7.14 6.93 -11.49
CA ILE A 255 -8.26 6.87 -10.55
C ILE A 255 -7.79 6.90 -9.09
N LEU A 256 -6.80 6.09 -8.73
CA LEU A 256 -6.29 6.00 -7.36
C LEU A 256 -5.85 7.38 -6.81
N PRO A 257 -4.92 8.11 -7.45
CA PRO A 257 -4.52 9.43 -6.95
C PRO A 257 -5.64 10.46 -7.05
N THR A 258 -6.58 10.33 -8.00
CA THR A 258 -7.78 11.20 -8.06
C THR A 258 -8.63 11.05 -6.80
N ILE A 259 -8.93 9.82 -6.38
CA ILE A 259 -9.69 9.56 -5.15
C ILE A 259 -9.00 10.18 -3.94
N TYR A 260 -7.69 9.97 -3.77
CA TYR A 260 -6.95 10.56 -2.65
C TYR A 260 -6.93 12.09 -2.73
N SER A 261 -6.64 12.68 -3.89
CA SER A 261 -6.59 14.14 -4.04
C SER A 261 -7.94 14.79 -3.74
N VAL A 262 -9.02 14.23 -4.28
CA VAL A 262 -10.39 14.76 -4.14
C VAL A 262 -10.93 14.58 -2.72
N ILE A 263 -10.79 13.39 -2.13
CA ILE A 263 -11.32 13.13 -0.78
C ILE A 263 -10.47 13.85 0.27
N LEU A 264 -9.15 13.92 0.13
CA LEU A 264 -8.29 14.59 1.11
C LEU A 264 -8.19 16.12 0.91
N ASN A 265 -8.70 16.65 -0.22
CA ASN A 265 -8.43 18.02 -0.66
C ASN A 265 -6.93 18.35 -0.61
N MET A 266 -6.15 17.41 -1.14
CA MET A 266 -4.70 17.49 -1.18
C MET A 266 -4.26 17.78 -2.60
N ASP A 267 -3.32 18.72 -2.77
CA ASP A 267 -2.72 18.96 -4.07
C ASP A 267 -2.07 17.68 -4.61
N GLY A 268 -2.14 17.50 -5.93
CA GLY A 268 -1.69 16.28 -6.55
C GLY A 268 -0.21 16.00 -6.32
N SER A 269 0.64 17.04 -6.26
CA SER A 269 2.07 16.87 -6.03
C SER A 269 2.34 16.23 -4.67
N TRP A 270 1.58 16.64 -3.63
CA TRP A 270 1.64 16.05 -2.30
C TRP A 270 1.08 14.64 -2.26
N VAL A 271 0.02 14.33 -3.03
CA VAL A 271 -0.42 12.94 -3.20
C VAL A 271 0.72 12.10 -3.75
N PHE A 272 1.40 12.56 -4.80
CA PHE A 272 2.49 11.82 -5.42
C PHE A 272 3.70 11.63 -4.47
N LYS A 273 4.06 12.67 -3.70
CA LYS A 273 5.19 12.66 -2.76
C LYS A 273 4.93 11.93 -1.44
N LEU A 274 3.67 11.81 -1.01
CA LEU A 274 3.33 11.20 0.28
C LEU A 274 2.73 9.79 0.11
N LEU A 275 1.73 9.64 -0.78
CA LEU A 275 0.95 8.41 -0.90
C LEU A 275 1.80 7.25 -1.42
N TYR A 276 2.44 7.43 -2.58
CA TYR A 276 3.16 6.35 -3.24
C TYR A 276 4.38 5.89 -2.43
N PRO A 277 5.26 6.79 -1.94
CA PRO A 277 6.34 6.38 -1.03
C PRO A 277 5.84 5.68 0.24
N SER A 278 4.73 6.13 0.83
CA SER A 278 4.16 5.46 2.01
C SER A 278 3.71 4.04 1.71
N ILE A 279 3.01 3.83 0.60
CA ILE A 279 2.57 2.50 0.17
C ILE A 279 3.78 1.63 -0.20
N PHE A 280 4.74 2.18 -0.94
CA PHE A 280 5.93 1.47 -1.38
C PHE A 280 6.84 1.03 -0.23
N SER A 281 6.85 1.78 0.88
CA SER A 281 7.57 1.39 2.11
C SER A 281 7.13 0.03 2.68
N LEU A 282 5.96 -0.48 2.27
CA LEU A 282 5.46 -1.81 2.64
C LEU A 282 6.06 -2.94 1.80
N VAL A 283 6.65 -2.66 0.63
CA VAL A 283 7.27 -3.69 -0.23
C VAL A 283 8.45 -4.37 0.48
N PRO A 284 9.44 -3.66 1.06
CA PRO A 284 10.48 -4.30 1.86
C PRO A 284 9.94 -5.12 3.03
N LEU A 285 8.84 -4.68 3.65
CA LEU A 285 8.20 -5.40 4.76
C LEU A 285 7.54 -6.71 4.27
N ALA A 286 6.88 -6.67 3.11
CA ALA A 286 6.33 -7.86 2.46
C ALA A 286 7.42 -8.86 2.08
N LEU A 287 8.53 -8.39 1.51
CA LEU A 287 9.69 -9.23 1.18
C LEU A 287 10.33 -9.83 2.44
N TYR A 288 10.53 -9.03 3.50
CA TYR A 288 11.00 -9.53 4.78
C TYR A 288 10.10 -10.66 5.30
N LYS A 289 8.77 -10.47 5.26
CA LYS A 289 7.80 -11.47 5.71
C LYS A 289 7.83 -12.73 4.84
N LEU A 290 7.98 -12.58 3.53
CA LEU A 290 8.11 -13.68 2.58
C LEU A 290 9.37 -14.51 2.89
N TRP A 291 10.54 -13.87 2.95
CA TRP A 291 11.80 -14.56 3.21
C TRP A 291 11.85 -15.20 4.59
N ARG A 292 11.26 -14.58 5.61
CA ARG A 292 11.20 -15.16 6.96
C ARG A 292 10.48 -16.52 7.02
N LYS A 293 9.64 -16.85 6.02
CA LYS A 293 9.00 -18.17 5.93
C LYS A 293 10.00 -19.27 5.52
N GLU A 294 11.08 -18.91 4.83
CA GLU A 294 12.04 -19.86 4.24
C GLU A 294 13.44 -19.78 4.89
N ILE A 295 13.82 -18.63 5.44
CA ILE A 295 15.13 -18.39 6.06
C ILE A 295 15.03 -17.72 7.44
N GLU A 296 16.11 -17.80 8.21
CA GLU A 296 16.20 -17.19 9.54
C GLU A 296 15.92 -15.68 9.53
N ALA A 297 15.29 -15.18 10.59
CA ALA A 297 14.87 -13.78 10.71
C ALA A 297 15.98 -12.75 10.49
N ARG A 298 17.23 -13.06 10.91
CA ARG A 298 18.40 -12.21 10.69
C ARG A 298 18.80 -12.16 9.21
N LYS A 299 18.79 -13.29 8.52
CA LYS A 299 19.10 -13.36 7.08
C LYS A 299 18.01 -12.68 6.24
N ALA A 300 16.74 -12.87 6.61
CA ALA A 300 15.62 -12.15 5.99
C ALA A 300 15.72 -10.63 6.18
N PHE A 301 16.14 -10.17 7.37
CA PHE A 301 16.38 -8.76 7.63
C PHE A 301 17.53 -8.20 6.78
N ILE A 302 18.64 -8.93 6.67
CA ILE A 302 19.78 -8.55 5.82
C ILE A 302 19.36 -8.45 4.35
N ALA A 303 18.59 -9.42 3.84
CA ALA A 303 18.08 -9.37 2.47
C ALA A 303 17.15 -8.17 2.23
N ALA A 304 16.28 -7.84 3.19
CA ALA A 304 15.40 -6.67 3.10
C ALA A 304 16.19 -5.36 3.15
N PHE A 305 17.21 -5.30 4.01
CA PHE A 305 18.09 -4.15 4.05
C PHE A 305 18.86 -3.97 2.75
N LEU A 306 19.37 -5.05 2.14
CA LEU A 306 20.05 -4.98 0.85
C LEU A 306 19.15 -4.42 -0.26
N PHE A 307 17.87 -4.84 -0.29
CA PHE A 307 16.88 -4.28 -1.22
C PHE A 307 16.70 -2.77 -1.01
N MET A 308 16.61 -2.31 0.24
CA MET A 308 16.45 -0.88 0.57
C MET A 308 17.72 -0.05 0.37
N ALA A 309 18.91 -0.66 0.53
CA ALA A 309 20.19 0.00 0.40
C ALA A 309 20.61 0.24 -1.06
N TYR A 310 19.94 -0.41 -2.00
CA TYR A 310 20.16 -0.18 -3.43
C TYR A 310 19.62 1.20 -3.83
N ASN A 311 20.42 2.02 -4.51
CA ASN A 311 20.07 3.43 -4.77
C ASN A 311 18.72 3.59 -5.50
N VAL A 312 18.43 2.71 -6.46
CA VAL A 312 17.17 2.70 -7.22
C VAL A 312 15.95 2.72 -6.29
N PHE A 313 16.01 2.05 -5.14
CA PHE A 313 14.89 2.00 -4.18
C PHE A 313 14.47 3.40 -3.71
N TYR A 314 15.42 4.30 -3.44
CA TYR A 314 15.15 5.61 -2.84
C TYR A 314 15.50 6.80 -3.75
N THR A 315 15.94 6.56 -4.98
CA THR A 315 16.14 7.61 -6.01
C THR A 315 15.22 7.41 -7.20
N GLU A 316 15.41 6.34 -7.98
CA GLU A 316 14.70 6.13 -9.25
C GLU A 316 13.23 5.76 -9.06
N MET A 317 12.92 4.89 -8.09
CA MET A 317 11.55 4.45 -7.83
C MET A 317 10.61 5.62 -7.55
N LEU A 318 11.12 6.72 -6.98
CA LEU A 318 10.37 7.94 -6.70
C LEU A 318 9.85 8.63 -7.97
N GLY A 319 10.37 8.28 -9.15
CA GLY A 319 9.87 8.74 -10.45
C GLY A 319 8.89 7.79 -11.12
N LEU A 320 8.53 6.66 -10.49
CA LEU A 320 7.84 5.52 -11.12
C LEU A 320 6.65 5.05 -10.26
N ASN A 321 5.65 5.91 -10.07
CA ASN A 321 4.58 5.66 -9.10
C ASN A 321 3.69 4.48 -9.47
N ARG A 322 3.44 4.27 -10.76
CA ARG A 322 2.72 3.06 -11.22
C ARG A 322 3.48 1.77 -10.87
N GLN A 323 4.82 1.83 -10.92
CA GLN A 323 5.69 0.70 -10.58
C GLN A 323 5.69 0.41 -9.08
N MET A 324 5.72 1.45 -8.23
CA MET A 324 5.60 1.27 -6.78
C MET A 324 4.34 0.48 -6.39
N ILE A 325 3.19 0.83 -6.99
CA ILE A 325 1.92 0.12 -6.73
C ILE A 325 1.95 -1.28 -7.35
N GLY A 326 2.52 -1.44 -8.55
CA GLY A 326 2.71 -2.74 -9.18
C GLY A 326 3.55 -3.69 -8.31
N GLU A 327 4.68 -3.22 -7.77
CA GLU A 327 5.57 -4.02 -6.91
C GLU A 327 4.92 -4.41 -5.59
N LEU A 328 4.05 -3.56 -5.02
CA LEU A 328 3.20 -3.95 -3.89
C LEU A 328 2.35 -5.17 -4.24
N PHE A 329 1.59 -5.11 -5.34
CA PHE A 329 0.72 -6.23 -5.73
C PHE A 329 1.52 -7.47 -6.12
N PHE A 330 2.68 -7.30 -6.75
CA PHE A 330 3.60 -8.39 -7.02
C PHE A 330 4.04 -9.09 -5.72
N ALA A 331 4.51 -8.33 -4.72
CA ALA A 331 4.93 -8.89 -3.43
C ALA A 331 3.76 -9.56 -2.67
N LEU A 332 2.56 -8.97 -2.72
CA LEU A 332 1.37 -9.54 -2.11
C LEU A 332 0.93 -10.84 -2.80
N LEU A 333 1.02 -10.93 -4.13
CA LEU A 333 0.75 -12.15 -4.88
C LEU A 333 1.72 -13.26 -4.48
N LEU A 334 3.00 -12.96 -4.30
CA LEU A 334 3.98 -13.93 -3.78
C LEU A 334 3.59 -14.38 -2.36
N LEU A 335 3.22 -13.47 -1.47
CA LEU A 335 2.75 -13.84 -0.13
C LEU A 335 1.54 -14.78 -0.18
N VAL A 336 0.57 -14.53 -1.07
CA VAL A 336 -0.60 -15.41 -1.28
C VAL A 336 -0.18 -16.78 -1.82
N ILE A 337 0.67 -16.82 -2.86
CA ILE A 337 1.12 -18.06 -3.51
C ILE A 337 1.88 -18.95 -2.52
N PHE A 338 2.81 -18.37 -1.76
CA PHE A 338 3.66 -19.11 -0.82
C PHE A 338 3.00 -19.35 0.54
N ASP A 339 1.79 -18.84 0.78
CA ASP A 339 1.03 -19.20 1.97
C ASP A 339 0.47 -20.62 1.86
N LYS A 340 0.96 -21.50 2.75
CA LYS A 340 0.53 -22.91 2.88
C LYS A 340 -0.67 -23.08 3.82
N ASN A 341 -0.94 -22.10 4.67
CA ASN A 341 -1.98 -22.15 5.71
C ASN A 341 -3.27 -21.47 5.27
N MET A 342 -3.21 -20.60 4.26
CA MET A 342 -4.37 -19.90 3.73
C MET A 342 -5.37 -20.87 3.06
N LYS A 343 -6.63 -20.82 3.49
CA LYS A 343 -7.74 -21.59 2.90
C LYS A 343 -7.87 -21.36 1.41
N SER A 344 -8.16 -22.40 0.63
CA SER A 344 -8.21 -22.34 -0.85
C SER A 344 -9.11 -21.23 -1.40
N PHE A 345 -10.30 -21.04 -0.82
CA PHE A 345 -11.21 -19.96 -1.24
C PHE A 345 -10.61 -18.57 -1.00
N ASN A 346 -10.00 -18.34 0.16
CA ASN A 346 -9.41 -17.05 0.50
C ASN A 346 -8.18 -16.76 -0.36
N LYS A 347 -7.36 -17.80 -0.61
CA LYS A 347 -6.20 -17.75 -1.49
C LYS A 347 -6.62 -17.38 -2.91
N MET A 348 -7.64 -18.04 -3.44
CA MET A 348 -8.22 -17.74 -4.76
C MET A 348 -8.73 -16.29 -4.83
N MET A 349 -9.51 -15.84 -3.84
CA MET A 349 -10.05 -14.48 -3.81
C MET A 349 -8.95 -13.41 -3.76
N CYS A 350 -7.97 -13.56 -2.85
CA CYS A 350 -6.85 -12.61 -2.76
C CYS A 350 -6.02 -12.61 -4.05
N PHE A 351 -5.74 -13.80 -4.60
CA PHE A 351 -5.00 -13.93 -5.85
C PHE A 351 -5.70 -13.22 -7.01
N MET A 352 -7.01 -13.42 -7.17
CA MET A 352 -7.79 -12.74 -8.23
C MET A 352 -7.78 -11.22 -8.04
N ILE A 353 -8.08 -10.73 -6.84
CA ILE A 353 -8.12 -9.29 -6.56
C ILE A 353 -6.76 -8.64 -6.80
N PHE A 354 -5.68 -9.22 -6.28
CA PHE A 354 -4.33 -8.69 -6.46
C PHE A 354 -3.82 -8.83 -7.90
N SER A 355 -4.26 -9.84 -8.66
CA SER A 355 -3.90 -9.96 -10.08
C SER A 355 -4.57 -8.87 -10.92
N ILE A 356 -5.86 -8.62 -10.72
CA ILE A 356 -6.58 -7.51 -11.37
C ILE A 356 -5.91 -6.18 -11.00
N ALA A 357 -5.57 -6.01 -9.72
CA ALA A 357 -4.89 -4.82 -9.24
C ALA A 357 -3.49 -4.66 -9.85
N LEU A 358 -2.71 -5.74 -10.00
CA LEU A 358 -1.40 -5.71 -10.66
C LEU A 358 -1.53 -5.28 -12.14
N ILE A 359 -2.45 -5.89 -12.88
CA ILE A 359 -2.70 -5.57 -14.31
C ILE A 359 -3.07 -4.10 -14.49
N THR A 360 -3.98 -3.61 -13.65
CA THR A 360 -4.44 -2.22 -13.69
C THR A 360 -3.46 -1.22 -13.05
N SER A 361 -2.39 -1.70 -12.41
CA SER A 361 -1.34 -0.86 -11.83
C SER A 361 -0.12 -0.72 -12.73
N HIS A 362 0.34 -1.82 -13.33
CA HIS A 362 1.53 -1.82 -14.18
C HIS A 362 1.52 -3.00 -15.16
N TYR A 363 1.38 -2.71 -16.46
CA TYR A 363 1.30 -3.73 -17.52
C TYR A 363 2.56 -4.62 -17.59
N SER A 364 3.77 -4.06 -17.61
CA SER A 364 4.99 -4.89 -17.74
C SER A 364 5.23 -5.81 -16.54
N LEU A 365 4.96 -5.37 -15.30
CA LEU A 365 5.05 -6.24 -14.14
C LEU A 365 3.99 -7.36 -14.18
N ALA A 366 2.80 -7.08 -14.70
CA ALA A 366 1.79 -8.10 -14.92
C ALA A 366 2.25 -9.14 -15.98
N GLU A 367 2.89 -8.70 -17.06
CA GLU A 367 3.47 -9.58 -18.08
C GLU A 367 4.61 -10.44 -17.51
N ILE A 368 5.52 -9.85 -16.72
CA ILE A 368 6.60 -10.57 -16.02
C ILE A 368 6.02 -11.62 -15.06
N PHE A 369 4.99 -11.26 -14.29
CA PHE A 369 4.32 -12.18 -13.39
C PHE A 369 3.67 -13.34 -14.16
N LEU A 370 2.96 -13.04 -15.25
CA LEU A 370 2.35 -14.05 -16.12
C LEU A 370 3.40 -14.99 -16.71
N PHE A 371 4.54 -14.45 -17.16
CA PHE A 371 5.65 -15.26 -17.65
C PHE A 371 6.17 -16.22 -16.57
N PHE A 372 6.45 -15.74 -15.35
CA PHE A 372 6.92 -16.61 -14.26
C PHE A 372 5.91 -17.70 -13.91
N MET A 373 4.62 -17.36 -13.83
CA MET A 373 3.56 -18.34 -13.55
C MET A 373 3.45 -19.38 -14.66
N SER A 374 3.51 -18.96 -15.92
CA SER A 374 3.42 -19.85 -17.08
C SER A 374 4.64 -20.77 -17.18
N ALA A 375 5.85 -20.21 -17.00
CA ALA A 375 7.08 -20.98 -16.98
C ALA A 375 7.09 -22.01 -15.83
N SER A 376 6.67 -21.60 -14.62
CA SER A 376 6.54 -22.51 -13.48
C SER A 376 5.54 -23.64 -13.77
N PHE A 377 4.38 -23.33 -14.35
CA PHE A 377 3.37 -24.32 -14.72
C PHE A 377 3.89 -25.33 -15.76
N ILE A 378 4.60 -24.85 -16.79
CA ILE A 378 5.21 -25.69 -17.82
C ILE A 378 6.26 -26.61 -17.19
N LEU A 379 7.17 -26.06 -16.37
CA LEU A 379 8.21 -26.84 -15.69
C LEU A 379 7.61 -27.92 -14.78
N LEU A 380 6.59 -27.59 -14.00
CA LEU A 380 5.90 -28.56 -13.14
C LEU A 380 5.21 -29.67 -13.94
N THR A 381 4.64 -29.33 -15.10
CA THR A 381 4.01 -30.30 -15.99
C THR A 381 5.04 -31.26 -16.60
N ILE A 382 6.17 -30.74 -17.06
CA ILE A 382 7.26 -31.54 -17.63
C ILE A 382 7.86 -32.48 -16.57
N LEU A 383 8.17 -31.96 -15.37
CA LEU A 383 8.75 -32.76 -14.29
C LEU A 383 7.80 -33.87 -13.82
N LYS A 384 6.49 -33.60 -13.74
CA LYS A 384 5.47 -34.60 -13.38
C LYS A 384 5.28 -35.65 -14.49
N HIS A 385 5.49 -35.29 -15.75
CA HIS A 385 5.44 -36.25 -16.85
C HIS A 385 6.63 -37.22 -16.80
N GLN A 386 7.84 -36.71 -16.52
CA GLN A 386 9.03 -37.55 -16.36
C GLN A 386 8.91 -38.51 -15.18
N SER A 387 8.35 -38.08 -14.04
CA SER A 387 8.18 -38.96 -12.87
C SER A 387 7.20 -40.12 -13.11
N ARG A 388 6.26 -39.99 -14.06
CA ARG A 388 5.28 -41.04 -14.41
C ARG A 388 5.82 -42.08 -15.40
N ASN A 389 6.85 -41.74 -16.17
CA ASN A 389 7.46 -42.65 -17.15
C ASN A 389 8.63 -43.46 -16.56
N VAL A 390 9.01 -43.23 -15.29
CA VAL A 390 10.11 -43.92 -14.58
C VAL A 390 9.58 -44.95 -13.57
N THR A 391 8.26 -45.08 -13.44
CA THR A 391 7.56 -46.15 -12.69
C THR A 391 6.80 -47.03 -13.65
#